data_AF-A0A940KKF3-F1
#
_entry.id   AF-A0A940KKF3-F1
#
_cell.length_a   1.000
_cell.length_b   1.000
_cell.length_c   1.000
_cell.angle_alpha   90.00
_cell.angle_beta   90.00
_cell.angle_gamma   90.00
#
_symmetry.space_group_name_H-M   'P 1'
#
loop_
_entity.id
_entity.type
_entity.pdbx_description
1 polymer ?
#
loop_
_entity_poly.entity_id
_entity_poly.type
_entity_poly.pdbx_seq_one_letter_code
_entity_poly.pdbx_strand_id
1 'polypeptide(L)'
;MKKALLLSTMSALLCVAVTHAQNVFDANDPQVRYNSSAASGTAANPNQNLEGLQKWVSTPSTGVSSGSGSFDASAYKAYYINIGGAKLCFRLKYPKSYSNPDSAAKTYPLMVFFHGAGEPGCPSNGGLYNNERQLVHGGKSFLDKVNSGAFDGFLFYPQAQAGTNCWSDWGTAPYTFYYDLILRVIDSLVKYTRVDNDRILSTGLS
;
A
#
# COMPACT_ATOMS: atom_id res chain seq x y z
N MET A 1 -32.78 24.46 -36.45
CA MET A 1 -32.83 23.98 -35.05
C MET A 1 -32.27 22.56 -34.84
N LYS A 2 -32.32 21.64 -35.81
CA LYS A 2 -31.79 20.26 -35.62
C LYS A 2 -30.26 20.09 -35.69
N LYS A 3 -29.51 21.06 -36.27
CA LYS A 3 -28.04 21.01 -36.37
C LYS A 3 -27.29 21.50 -35.13
N ALA A 4 -27.94 22.33 -34.29
CA ALA A 4 -27.34 22.83 -33.04
C ALA A 4 -27.37 21.78 -31.91
N LEU A 5 -28.31 20.84 -31.97
CA LEU A 5 -28.48 19.77 -30.97
C LEU A 5 -27.45 18.64 -31.12
N LEU A 6 -26.90 18.44 -32.33
CA LEU A 6 -25.88 17.41 -32.58
C LEU A 6 -24.49 17.84 -32.07
N LEU A 7 -24.17 19.13 -32.12
CA LEU A 7 -22.90 19.65 -31.60
C LEU A 7 -22.88 19.67 -30.06
N SER A 8 -24.00 19.94 -29.40
CA SER A 8 -24.06 19.91 -27.93
C SER A 8 -24.04 18.49 -27.37
N THR A 9 -24.57 17.51 -28.09
CA THR A 9 -24.53 16.09 -27.69
C THR A 9 -23.16 15.45 -27.92
N MET A 10 -22.40 15.86 -28.95
CA MET A 10 -21.00 15.43 -29.10
C MET A 10 -20.04 16.10 -28.11
N SER A 11 -20.30 17.35 -27.69
CA SER A 11 -19.49 17.99 -26.63
C SER A 11 -19.79 17.44 -25.23
N ALA A 12 -21.02 16.98 -24.96
CA ALA A 12 -21.36 16.34 -23.69
C ALA A 12 -20.79 14.92 -23.55
N LEU A 13 -20.53 14.22 -24.67
CA LEU A 13 -19.84 12.91 -24.65
C LEU A 13 -18.31 13.03 -24.58
N LEU A 14 -17.73 14.21 -24.81
CA LEU A 14 -16.26 14.40 -24.76
C LEU A 14 -15.72 14.76 -23.37
N CYS A 15 -16.60 14.94 -22.38
CA CYS A 15 -16.24 15.10 -20.97
C CYS A 15 -16.46 13.81 -20.17
N VAL A 16 -16.24 12.64 -20.78
CA VAL A 16 -15.79 11.49 -20.00
C VAL A 16 -14.40 11.89 -19.54
N ALA A 17 -14.33 12.51 -18.35
CA ALA A 17 -13.08 12.68 -17.64
C ALA A 17 -12.47 11.28 -17.53
N VAL A 18 -11.52 10.99 -18.41
CA VAL A 18 -10.57 9.91 -18.19
C VAL A 18 -9.83 10.36 -16.95
N THR A 19 -10.33 9.98 -15.77
CA THR A 19 -9.54 9.98 -14.55
C THR A 19 -8.44 8.97 -14.81
N HIS A 20 -7.36 9.43 -15.47
CA HIS A 20 -6.13 8.68 -15.50
C HIS A 20 -5.78 8.45 -14.04
N ALA A 21 -5.90 7.20 -13.57
CA ALA A 21 -5.38 6.83 -12.27
C ALA A 21 -3.90 7.24 -12.27
N GLN A 22 -3.59 8.29 -11.49
CA GLN A 22 -2.25 8.84 -11.39
C GLN A 22 -1.38 7.85 -10.63
N ASN A 23 -0.12 7.72 -11.03
CA ASN A 23 0.84 6.96 -10.25
C ASN A 23 0.98 7.61 -8.86
N VAL A 24 0.59 6.85 -7.83
CA VAL A 24 0.72 7.20 -6.41
C VAL A 24 2.10 6.86 -5.86
N PHE A 25 2.81 5.92 -6.49
CA PHE A 25 4.01 5.29 -5.99
C PHE A 25 5.26 6.14 -6.25
N ASP A 26 5.95 6.54 -5.18
CA ASP A 26 7.24 7.22 -5.24
C ASP A 26 8.23 6.64 -4.22
N ALA A 27 9.44 6.30 -4.68
CA ALA A 27 10.51 5.78 -3.82
C ALA A 27 11.00 6.80 -2.78
N ASN A 28 10.78 8.09 -3.04
CA ASN A 28 11.15 9.21 -2.19
C ASN A 28 10.03 9.63 -1.23
N ASP A 29 8.90 8.91 -1.19
CA ASP A 29 7.82 9.25 -0.27
C ASP A 29 8.33 9.26 1.18
N PRO A 30 8.04 10.33 1.94
CA PRO A 30 8.41 10.39 3.35
C PRO A 30 7.49 9.47 4.16
N GLN A 31 7.98 9.04 5.33
CA GLN A 31 7.07 8.46 6.31
C GLN A 31 6.22 9.56 6.94
N VAL A 32 4.89 9.42 6.80
CA VAL A 32 3.94 10.29 7.48
C VAL A 32 3.29 9.53 8.64
N ARG A 33 3.25 10.19 9.80
CA ARG A 33 2.60 9.66 11.01
C ARG A 33 1.18 10.17 11.11
N TYR A 34 0.27 9.28 11.49
CA TYR A 34 -1.12 9.66 11.69
C TYR A 34 -1.23 10.68 12.83
N ASN A 35 -2.00 11.75 12.59
CA ASN A 35 -2.29 12.78 13.57
C ASN A 35 -3.77 13.13 13.52
N SER A 36 -4.54 12.63 14.50
CA SER A 36 -5.98 12.89 14.60
C SER A 36 -6.33 14.36 14.82
N SER A 37 -5.38 15.17 15.31
CA SER A 37 -5.57 16.60 15.52
C SER A 37 -5.31 17.43 14.25
N ALA A 38 -4.75 16.83 13.19
CA ALA A 38 -4.59 17.51 11.91
C ALA A 38 -5.95 17.60 11.17
N ALA A 39 -6.11 18.62 10.33
CA ALA A 39 -7.34 18.78 9.55
C ALA A 39 -7.57 17.57 8.62
N SER A 40 -8.82 17.12 8.52
CA SER A 40 -9.22 16.00 7.65
C SER A 40 -8.87 16.29 6.19
N GLY A 41 -8.32 15.29 5.50
CA GLY A 41 -7.85 15.40 4.12
C GLY A 41 -6.39 15.84 3.97
N THR A 42 -5.70 16.15 5.07
CA THR A 42 -4.24 16.41 5.04
C THR A 42 -3.45 15.11 4.93
N ALA A 43 -2.15 15.21 4.59
CA ALA A 43 -1.28 14.03 4.52
C ALA A 43 -1.19 13.26 5.86
N ALA A 44 -1.30 13.94 7.00
CA ALA A 44 -1.25 13.33 8.33
C ALA A 44 -2.63 12.87 8.85
N ASN A 45 -3.72 13.30 8.23
CA ASN A 45 -5.09 12.84 8.51
C ASN A 45 -5.87 12.61 7.20
N PRO A 46 -5.46 11.62 6.39
CA PRO A 46 -5.99 11.41 5.05
C PRO A 46 -7.43 10.88 5.08
N ASN A 47 -8.19 11.17 4.02
CA ASN A 47 -9.58 10.75 3.92
C ASN A 47 -9.70 9.29 3.44
N GLN A 48 -9.97 8.38 4.38
CA GLN A 48 -10.17 6.94 4.09
C GLN A 48 -11.34 6.62 3.14
N ASN A 49 -12.25 7.55 2.86
CA ASN A 49 -13.41 7.30 1.99
C ASN A 49 -13.17 7.74 0.54
N LEU A 50 -12.02 8.33 0.22
CA LEU A 50 -11.64 8.55 -1.17
C LEU A 50 -11.45 7.22 -1.88
N GLU A 51 -11.95 7.12 -3.11
CA GLU A 51 -11.83 5.95 -3.96
C GLU A 51 -10.44 5.87 -4.58
N GLY A 52 -9.91 4.66 -4.73
CA GLY A 52 -8.65 4.37 -5.40
C GLY A 52 -7.43 4.38 -4.48
N LEU A 53 -6.27 4.35 -5.14
CA LEU A 53 -4.94 4.30 -4.54
C LEU A 53 -4.49 5.67 -4.02
N GLN A 54 -3.91 5.70 -2.82
CA GLN A 54 -3.56 6.92 -2.11
C GLN A 54 -2.27 6.76 -1.30
N LYS A 55 -1.56 7.88 -1.09
CA LYS A 55 -0.53 7.97 -0.05
C LYS A 55 -1.21 7.88 1.32
N TRP A 56 -0.54 7.23 2.27
CA TRP A 56 -1.13 6.94 3.57
C TRP A 56 -0.20 7.26 4.72
N VAL A 57 -0.71 6.97 5.91
CA VAL A 57 -0.03 7.20 7.19
C VAL A 57 0.34 5.89 7.87
N SER A 58 1.00 6.03 9.01
CA SER A 58 1.31 4.94 9.94
C SER A 58 1.27 5.44 11.39
N THR A 59 0.94 4.55 12.32
CA THR A 59 1.04 4.77 13.77
C THR A 59 2.16 3.89 14.33
N PRO A 60 3.09 4.43 15.13
CA PRO A 60 4.18 3.65 15.71
C PRO A 60 3.69 2.40 16.43
N SER A 61 4.20 1.23 16.03
CA SER A 61 3.88 -0.06 16.67
C SER A 61 5.09 -0.65 17.39
N THR A 62 4.85 -1.31 18.52
CA THR A 62 5.89 -1.98 19.30
C THR A 62 6.56 -3.07 18.47
N GLY A 63 7.89 -3.14 18.50
CA GLY A 63 8.68 -4.06 17.68
C GLY A 63 8.88 -3.58 16.23
N VAL A 64 8.32 -2.42 15.87
CA VAL A 64 8.56 -1.75 14.59
C VAL A 64 9.17 -0.39 14.86
N SER A 65 8.38 0.67 15.05
CA SER A 65 8.93 2.02 15.30
C SER A 65 8.98 2.42 16.77
N SER A 66 8.54 1.55 17.69
CA SER A 66 8.55 1.84 19.14
C SER A 66 8.87 0.60 19.97
N GLY A 67 9.21 0.83 21.25
CA GLY A 67 9.49 -0.24 22.20
C GLY A 67 10.76 -1.06 21.90
N SER A 68 10.87 -2.19 22.58
CA SER A 68 12.01 -3.11 22.45
C SER A 68 12.02 -3.79 21.09
N GLY A 69 13.21 -3.96 20.51
CA GLY A 69 13.38 -4.59 19.19
C GLY A 69 12.95 -3.73 18.01
N SER A 70 12.71 -2.42 18.22
CA SER A 70 12.35 -1.49 17.15
C SER A 70 13.46 -1.30 16.11
N PHE A 71 13.07 -0.91 14.89
CA PHE A 71 13.93 -0.56 13.77
C PHE A 71 13.35 0.62 12.99
N ASP A 72 14.17 1.28 12.17
CA ASP A 72 13.70 2.36 11.31
C ASP A 72 12.84 1.81 10.14
N ALA A 73 11.53 1.98 10.25
CA ALA A 73 10.57 1.58 9.23
C ALA A 73 10.32 2.65 8.15
N SER A 74 11.04 3.78 8.15
CA SER A 74 10.87 4.88 7.18
C SER A 74 11.19 4.48 5.73
N ALA A 75 12.00 3.42 5.55
CA ALA A 75 12.29 2.82 4.26
C ALA A 75 11.06 2.18 3.60
N TYR A 76 10.05 1.81 4.39
CA TYR A 76 8.76 1.34 3.89
C TYR A 76 7.83 2.53 3.64
N LYS A 77 7.36 2.69 2.41
CA LYS A 77 6.41 3.74 2.02
C LYS A 77 4.98 3.31 2.35
N ALA A 78 4.18 4.24 2.86
CA ALA A 78 2.80 3.97 3.29
C ALA A 78 1.80 4.32 2.19
N TYR A 79 0.98 3.33 1.84
CA TYR A 79 -0.07 3.47 0.85
C TYR A 79 -1.37 2.83 1.33
N TYR A 80 -2.42 3.14 0.60
CA TYR A 80 -3.78 2.73 0.88
C TYR A 80 -4.56 2.58 -0.42
N ILE A 81 -5.49 1.63 -0.44
CA ILE A 81 -6.45 1.46 -1.51
C ILE A 81 -7.86 1.32 -0.94
N ASN A 82 -8.82 1.97 -1.57
CA ASN A 82 -10.25 1.80 -1.33
C ASN A 82 -10.96 1.52 -2.66
N ILE A 83 -11.62 0.38 -2.80
CA ILE A 83 -12.40 0.03 -3.99
C ILE A 83 -13.80 -0.37 -3.55
N GLY A 84 -14.82 0.42 -3.91
CA GLY A 84 -16.20 0.14 -3.56
C GLY A 84 -16.44 0.01 -2.05
N GLY A 85 -15.63 0.71 -1.22
CA GLY A 85 -15.68 0.63 0.24
C GLY A 85 -14.85 -0.49 0.86
N ALA A 86 -14.22 -1.36 0.06
CA ALA A 86 -13.25 -2.35 0.53
C ALA A 86 -11.88 -1.68 0.66
N LYS A 87 -11.29 -1.75 1.86
CA LYS A 87 -10.15 -0.92 2.27
C LYS A 87 -8.95 -1.75 2.69
N LEU A 88 -7.76 -1.36 2.23
CA LEU A 88 -6.50 -2.00 2.60
C LEU A 88 -5.39 -0.94 2.70
N CYS A 89 -4.74 -0.86 3.87
CA CYS A 89 -3.47 -0.16 3.99
C CYS A 89 -2.31 -1.12 3.80
N PHE A 90 -1.18 -0.61 3.33
CA PHE A 90 0.00 -1.42 3.09
C PHE A 90 1.29 -0.61 3.15
N ARG A 91 2.39 -1.37 3.24
CA ARG A 91 3.77 -0.87 3.24
C ARG A 91 4.53 -1.42 2.06
N LEU A 92 5.29 -0.56 1.37
CA LEU A 92 6.09 -0.91 0.21
C LEU A 92 7.54 -0.47 0.39
N LYS A 93 8.49 -1.41 0.35
CA LYS A 93 9.92 -1.12 0.26
C LYS A 93 10.36 -1.27 -1.19
N TYR A 94 11.02 -0.26 -1.72
CA TYR A 94 11.61 -0.28 -3.07
C TYR A 94 12.93 -1.07 -3.09
N PRO A 95 13.33 -1.62 -4.24
CA PRO A 95 14.65 -2.21 -4.45
C PRO A 95 15.78 -1.24 -4.07
N LYS A 96 16.94 -1.77 -3.68
CA LYS A 96 18.09 -0.94 -3.31
C LYS A 96 18.62 -0.16 -4.51
N SER A 97 18.65 -0.78 -5.70
CA SER A 97 19.15 -0.14 -6.90
C SER A 97 18.12 0.74 -7.63
N TYR A 98 16.88 0.87 -7.11
CA TYR A 98 15.79 1.52 -7.83
C TYR A 98 16.13 2.94 -8.31
N SER A 99 16.72 3.77 -7.45
CA SER A 99 17.07 5.15 -7.82
C SER A 99 18.41 5.29 -8.56
N ASN A 100 19.12 4.19 -8.83
CA ASN A 100 20.36 4.24 -9.60
C ASN A 100 20.02 4.46 -11.09
N PRO A 101 20.56 5.52 -11.74
CA PRO A 101 20.37 5.77 -13.18
C PRO A 101 20.68 4.56 -14.07
N ASP A 102 21.72 3.78 -13.74
CA ASP A 102 22.12 2.59 -14.50
C ASP A 102 21.09 1.46 -14.43
N SER A 103 20.15 1.56 -13.50
CA SER A 103 19.07 0.60 -13.34
C SER A 103 17.76 1.07 -13.98
N ALA A 104 17.74 2.20 -14.71
CA ALA A 104 16.53 2.78 -15.32
C ALA A 104 15.68 1.75 -16.11
N ALA A 105 16.33 0.87 -16.88
CA ALA A 105 15.68 -0.15 -17.70
C ALA A 105 15.41 -1.48 -16.96
N LYS A 106 15.80 -1.63 -15.69
CA LYS A 106 15.61 -2.88 -14.93
C LYS A 106 14.19 -3.00 -14.42
N THR A 107 13.67 -4.22 -14.44
CA THR A 107 12.48 -4.65 -13.67
C THR A 107 12.91 -5.48 -12.46
N TYR A 108 12.08 -5.48 -11.43
CA TYR A 108 12.40 -6.03 -10.12
C TYR A 108 11.36 -7.05 -9.66
N PRO A 109 11.78 -8.13 -8.99
CA PRO A 109 10.84 -9.05 -8.37
C PRO A 109 10.06 -8.35 -7.26
N LEU A 110 8.85 -8.85 -6.99
CA LEU A 110 7.99 -8.40 -5.89
C LEU A 110 7.81 -9.54 -4.90
N MET A 111 8.16 -9.32 -3.64
CA MET A 111 7.76 -10.20 -2.54
C MET A 111 6.47 -9.65 -1.90
N VAL A 112 5.42 -10.45 -1.87
CA VAL A 112 4.20 -10.22 -1.10
C VAL A 112 4.32 -10.98 0.22
N PHE A 113 4.26 -10.27 1.34
CA PHE A 113 4.33 -10.85 2.67
C PHE A 113 2.98 -10.79 3.37
N PHE A 114 2.40 -11.96 3.66
CA PHE A 114 1.16 -12.09 4.41
C PHE A 114 1.47 -12.28 5.91
N HIS A 115 1.07 -11.30 6.72
CA HIS A 115 1.22 -11.39 8.18
C HIS A 115 0.25 -12.42 8.78
N GLY A 116 0.54 -12.89 9.99
CA GLY A 116 -0.31 -13.86 10.68
C GLY A 116 -1.49 -13.19 11.36
N ALA A 117 -2.32 -14.00 12.02
CA ALA A 117 -3.58 -13.49 12.54
C ALA A 117 -3.44 -12.46 13.68
N GLY A 118 -2.26 -12.36 14.28
CA GLY A 118 -1.95 -11.42 15.36
C GLY A 118 -1.64 -9.99 14.91
N GLU A 119 -1.31 -9.75 13.65
CA GLU A 119 -0.79 -8.45 13.16
C GLU A 119 -1.80 -7.49 12.46
N PRO A 120 -3.13 -7.71 12.42
CA PRO A 120 -4.01 -6.78 11.73
C PRO A 120 -4.07 -5.41 12.44
N GLY A 121 -4.52 -4.42 11.67
CA GLY A 121 -5.05 -3.19 12.25
C GLY A 121 -6.39 -3.49 12.94
N CYS A 122 -6.59 -2.96 14.14
CA CYS A 122 -7.85 -3.08 14.89
C CYS A 122 -8.11 -1.80 15.70
N PRO A 123 -9.32 -1.60 16.25
CA PRO A 123 -9.67 -0.35 16.94
C PRO A 123 -8.70 0.05 18.07
N SER A 124 -8.16 -0.93 18.81
CA SER A 124 -7.25 -0.66 19.93
C SER A 124 -5.81 -0.35 19.53
N ASN A 125 -5.44 -0.48 18.25
CA ASN A 125 -4.06 -0.29 17.78
C ASN A 125 -3.93 0.72 16.63
N GLY A 126 -4.97 1.49 16.34
CA GLY A 126 -4.98 2.50 15.27
C GLY A 126 -5.66 2.06 13.97
N GLY A 127 -6.14 0.81 13.88
CA GLY A 127 -6.95 0.33 12.76
C GLY A 127 -6.26 0.55 11.42
N LEU A 128 -6.99 1.11 10.45
CA LEU A 128 -6.46 1.43 9.12
C LEU A 128 -5.28 2.40 9.13
N TYR A 129 -5.14 3.22 10.18
CA TYR A 129 -4.03 4.15 10.32
C TYR A 129 -2.80 3.53 10.97
N ASN A 130 -2.89 2.29 11.49
CA ASN A 130 -1.76 1.58 12.08
C ASN A 130 -0.63 1.39 11.06
N ASN A 131 -0.86 0.56 10.05
CA ASN A 131 0.03 0.33 8.92
C ASN A 131 1.50 0.03 9.30
N GLU A 132 1.75 -0.52 10.48
CA GLU A 132 3.07 -1.00 10.90
C GLU A 132 3.07 -2.43 11.44
N ARG A 133 1.98 -2.89 12.07
CA ARG A 133 1.99 -4.22 12.72
C ARG A 133 2.31 -5.35 11.77
N GLN A 134 1.97 -5.24 10.48
CA GLN A 134 2.34 -6.25 9.48
C GLN A 134 3.86 -6.38 9.27
N LEU A 135 4.66 -5.43 9.76
CA LEU A 135 6.12 -5.44 9.70
C LEU A 135 6.78 -6.05 10.94
N VAL A 136 6.01 -6.35 12.00
CA VAL A 136 6.54 -6.88 13.28
C VAL A 136 7.37 -8.14 13.03
N HIS A 137 6.90 -8.99 12.14
CA HIS A 137 7.59 -10.20 11.71
C HIS A 137 8.03 -10.05 10.25
N GLY A 138 9.27 -10.42 9.95
CA GLY A 138 9.82 -10.32 8.60
C GLY A 138 10.25 -8.90 8.18
N GLY A 139 9.61 -7.84 8.69
CA GLY A 139 9.86 -6.46 8.25
C GLY A 139 11.33 -6.05 8.38
N LYS A 140 11.99 -6.33 9.50
CA LYS A 140 13.43 -6.05 9.66
C LYS A 140 14.30 -7.02 8.87
N SER A 141 14.04 -8.32 8.94
CA SER A 141 14.92 -9.32 8.33
C SER A 141 14.97 -9.21 6.80
N PHE A 142 13.83 -8.98 6.14
CA PHE A 142 13.79 -8.79 4.70
C PHE A 142 14.28 -7.41 4.27
N LEU A 143 14.06 -6.37 5.09
CA LEU A 143 14.70 -5.06 4.87
C LEU A 143 16.22 -5.18 4.82
N ASP A 144 16.82 -5.97 5.72
CA ASP A 144 18.26 -6.20 5.73
C ASP A 144 18.75 -6.96 4.48
N LYS A 145 17.94 -7.87 3.93
CA LYS A 145 18.27 -8.54 2.65
C LYS A 145 18.26 -7.56 1.48
N VAL A 146 17.33 -6.61 1.45
CA VAL A 146 17.33 -5.53 0.46
C VAL A 146 18.53 -4.61 0.65
N ASN A 147 18.80 -4.17 1.87
CA ASN A 147 19.87 -3.23 2.17
C ASN A 147 21.27 -3.82 1.92
N SER A 148 21.46 -5.12 2.18
CA SER A 148 22.70 -5.83 1.85
C SER A 148 22.85 -6.13 0.35
N GLY A 149 21.77 -6.05 -0.42
CA GLY A 149 21.75 -6.42 -1.84
C GLY A 149 21.55 -7.92 -2.09
N ALA A 150 21.31 -8.72 -1.05
CA ALA A 150 20.98 -10.14 -1.18
C ALA A 150 19.62 -10.37 -1.86
N PHE A 151 18.72 -9.37 -1.79
CA PHE A 151 17.47 -9.34 -2.55
C PHE A 151 17.21 -7.94 -3.08
N ASP A 152 17.52 -7.69 -4.35
CA ASP A 152 17.21 -6.41 -4.99
C ASP A 152 15.81 -6.46 -5.60
N GLY A 153 14.80 -6.34 -4.75
CA GLY A 153 13.39 -6.44 -5.13
C GLY A 153 12.49 -5.59 -4.24
N PHE A 154 11.22 -5.50 -4.64
CA PHE A 154 10.19 -4.86 -3.85
C PHE A 154 9.77 -5.78 -2.69
N LEU A 155 9.48 -5.18 -1.54
CA LEU A 155 8.77 -5.86 -0.46
C LEU A 155 7.42 -5.19 -0.25
N PHE A 156 6.35 -5.94 -0.36
CA PHE A 156 4.97 -5.49 -0.23
C PHE A 156 4.28 -6.19 0.93
N TYR A 157 3.83 -5.39 1.89
CA TYR A 157 3.25 -5.82 3.16
C TYR A 157 1.84 -5.24 3.31
N PRO A 158 0.80 -5.92 2.80
CA PRO A 158 -0.59 -5.58 3.09
C PRO A 158 -0.91 -5.81 4.57
N GLN A 159 -1.79 -4.98 5.14
CA GLN A 159 -2.30 -5.16 6.50
C GLN A 159 -3.81 -5.36 6.51
N ALA A 160 -4.24 -6.58 6.84
CA ALA A 160 -5.64 -6.89 7.10
C ALA A 160 -6.17 -6.06 8.28
N GLN A 161 -7.50 -5.87 8.32
CA GLN A 161 -8.19 -5.18 9.40
C GLN A 161 -9.08 -6.17 10.15
N ALA A 162 -9.12 -6.00 11.46
CA ALA A 162 -9.88 -6.84 12.38
C ALA A 162 -10.85 -6.02 13.22
N GLY A 163 -11.83 -6.73 13.80
CA GLY A 163 -12.70 -6.18 14.84
C GLY A 163 -11.97 -5.97 16.16
N THR A 164 -12.72 -5.82 17.25
CA THR A 164 -12.18 -5.53 18.59
C THR A 164 -11.31 -6.64 19.18
N ASN A 165 -11.41 -7.87 18.69
CA ASN A 165 -10.56 -9.00 19.09
C ASN A 165 -9.13 -8.95 18.51
N CYS A 166 -8.87 -8.03 17.57
CA CYS A 166 -7.56 -7.85 16.93
C CYS A 166 -6.99 -9.13 16.29
N TRP A 167 -7.89 -9.96 15.73
CA TRP A 167 -7.57 -11.19 15.03
C TRP A 167 -8.16 -11.17 13.61
N SER A 168 -7.39 -11.59 12.61
CA SER A 168 -7.83 -11.65 11.21
C SER A 168 -7.26 -12.86 10.49
N ASP A 169 -7.91 -13.29 9.43
CA ASP A 169 -7.39 -14.31 8.52
C ASP A 169 -7.25 -13.73 7.10
N TRP A 170 -6.71 -14.53 6.18
CA TRP A 170 -6.69 -14.24 4.75
C TRP A 170 -7.56 -15.24 4.00
N GLY A 171 -8.31 -14.78 2.99
CA GLY A 171 -9.03 -15.68 2.09
C GLY A 171 -10.25 -16.40 2.66
N THR A 172 -10.55 -16.24 3.95
CA THR A 172 -11.77 -16.74 4.59
C THR A 172 -12.75 -15.60 4.81
N ALA A 173 -14.06 -15.87 4.82
CA ALA A 173 -15.03 -14.83 5.14
C ALA A 173 -14.84 -14.37 6.61
N PRO A 174 -14.91 -13.06 6.92
CA PRO A 174 -15.27 -11.93 6.05
C PRO A 174 -14.11 -11.27 5.29
N TYR A 175 -12.90 -11.84 5.32
CA TYR A 175 -11.64 -11.28 4.83
C TYR A 175 -11.29 -11.62 3.36
N THR A 176 -12.22 -12.25 2.62
CA THR A 176 -11.99 -12.72 1.24
C THR A 176 -11.63 -11.60 0.26
N PHE A 177 -12.15 -10.39 0.48
CA PHE A 177 -11.95 -9.25 -0.42
C PHE A 177 -10.51 -8.74 -0.46
N TYR A 178 -9.68 -9.07 0.53
CA TYR A 178 -8.31 -8.59 0.57
C TYR A 178 -7.46 -9.10 -0.59
N TYR A 179 -7.71 -10.32 -1.09
CA TYR A 179 -6.98 -10.83 -2.25
C TYR A 179 -7.27 -10.03 -3.52
N ASP A 180 -8.53 -9.63 -3.75
CA ASP A 180 -8.88 -8.75 -4.87
C ASP A 180 -8.17 -7.39 -4.76
N LEU A 181 -8.16 -6.78 -3.57
CA LEU A 181 -7.44 -5.52 -3.36
C LEU A 181 -5.93 -5.67 -3.56
N ILE A 182 -5.33 -6.75 -3.08
CA ILE A 182 -3.91 -7.07 -3.25
C ILE A 182 -3.56 -7.22 -4.72
N LEU A 183 -4.36 -7.97 -5.48
CA LEU A 183 -4.15 -8.13 -6.92
C LEU A 183 -4.26 -6.78 -7.66
N ARG A 184 -5.24 -5.94 -7.32
CA ARG A 184 -5.34 -4.58 -7.90
C ARG A 184 -4.15 -3.68 -7.59
N VAL A 185 -3.59 -3.79 -6.37
CA VAL A 185 -2.36 -3.08 -5.99
C VAL A 185 -1.19 -3.60 -6.81
N ILE A 186 -1.06 -4.92 -6.97
CA ILE A 186 -0.02 -5.56 -7.77
C ILE A 186 -0.11 -5.12 -9.24
N ASP A 187 -1.29 -5.13 -9.86
CA ASP A 187 -1.51 -4.63 -11.21
C ASP A 187 -1.05 -3.18 -11.36
N SER A 188 -1.34 -2.36 -10.35
CA SER A 188 -0.92 -0.95 -10.32
C SER A 188 0.59 -0.82 -10.16
N LEU A 189 1.23 -1.68 -9.35
CA LEU A 189 2.69 -1.71 -9.21
C LEU A 189 3.35 -2.14 -10.52
N VAL A 190 2.85 -3.17 -11.21
CA VAL A 190 3.34 -3.59 -12.53
C VAL A 190 3.21 -2.47 -13.54
N LYS A 191 2.08 -1.75 -13.53
CA LYS A 191 1.81 -0.68 -14.50
C LYS A 191 2.64 0.59 -14.27
N TYR A 192 2.77 1.02 -13.02
CA TYR A 192 3.28 2.35 -12.68
C TYR A 192 4.66 2.35 -12.04
N THR A 193 5.16 1.17 -11.69
CA THR A 193 6.51 0.97 -11.20
C THR A 193 7.20 -0.07 -12.07
N ARG A 194 8.47 -0.37 -11.78
CA ARG A 194 9.24 -1.38 -12.52
C ARG A 194 9.14 -2.75 -11.87
N VAL A 195 7.95 -3.14 -11.39
CA VAL A 195 7.71 -4.51 -10.93
C VAL A 195 7.65 -5.44 -12.13
N ASP A 196 8.32 -6.59 -12.01
CA ASP A 196 8.28 -7.67 -12.98
C ASP A 196 7.09 -8.60 -12.72
N ASN A 197 6.15 -8.66 -13.67
CA ASN A 197 4.93 -9.46 -13.54
C ASN A 197 5.21 -10.97 -13.53
N ASP A 198 6.36 -11.41 -14.03
CA ASP A 198 6.74 -12.83 -14.06
C ASP A 198 7.53 -13.25 -12.80
N ARG A 199 7.80 -12.31 -11.88
CA ARG A 199 8.57 -12.56 -10.64
C ARG A 199 7.87 -12.02 -9.40
N ILE A 200 6.63 -12.49 -9.20
CA ILE A 200 5.84 -12.21 -8.01
C ILE A 200 5.94 -13.41 -7.07
N LEU A 201 6.58 -13.20 -5.92
CA LEU A 201 6.81 -14.20 -4.88
C LEU A 201 5.84 -13.95 -3.74
N SER A 202 5.21 -15.00 -3.23
CA SER A 202 4.39 -14.92 -2.02
C SER A 202 5.06 -15.67 -0.88
N THR A 203 5.02 -15.07 0.30
CA THR A 203 5.44 -15.70 1.56
C THR A 203 4.59 -15.14 2.71
N GLY A 204 4.70 -15.73 3.89
CA GLY A 204 3.97 -15.28 5.06
C GLY A 204 4.25 -16.13 6.28
N LEU A 205 3.49 -15.90 7.33
CA LEU A 205 3.50 -16.69 8.55
C LEU A 205 2.07 -16.96 9.00
N SER A 206 1.90 -18.15 9.61
CA SER A 206 0.71 -18.66 10.31
C SER A 206 -0.60 -18.78 9.54
#